data_AF-A0A8S1V0L4-F1
#
_entry.id   AF-A0A8S1V0L4-F1
#
_cell.length_a   1.000
_cell.length_b   1.000
_cell.length_c   1.000
_cell.angle_alpha   90.00
_cell.angle_beta   90.00
_cell.angle_gamma   90.00
#
_symmetry.space_group_name_H-M   'P 1'
#
loop_
_entity.id
_entity.type
_entity.pdbx_description
1 polymer ?
#
loop_
_entity_poly.entity_id
_entity_poly.type
_entity_poly.pdbx_seq_one_letter_code
_entity_poly.pdbx_strand_id
1 'polypeptide(L)'
;MLSKLQKELDQLNEKQQKTQSCINNLFFSVEEIYLRQIRINHPILPNPNLIIKLRPEIINFIFAFLDYSSFLQFRLVSQNTNNLILYLLSLKLNKIQQQQNIKQLELNEIIENHPELGEQTESLLLQYQLSLDDLKKIRRQDICELCSYSRPPPIIERVLNLLTILLTQNYVEQQDKWRQSLKLVIGFEFFNQLLNFDTLSITDDKLKLLQQITTMEERFIYSSSVFAYYIFKYIRTVVMLRQEPQYKIIFQIGLMRQDVAKLQQSIDKLQKILGQI
;
A
#
# COMPACT_ATOMS: atom_id res chain seq x y z
N MET A 1 -26.41 -23.28 -14.05
CA MET A 1 -25.48 -22.58 -13.14
C MET A 1 -24.45 -23.54 -12.55
N LEU A 2 -24.87 -24.65 -11.94
CA LEU A 2 -23.97 -25.68 -11.40
C LEU A 2 -22.98 -26.27 -12.43
N SER A 3 -23.42 -26.55 -13.65
CA SER A 3 -22.54 -27.07 -14.72
C SER A 3 -21.46 -26.07 -15.19
N LYS A 4 -21.69 -24.76 -15.01
CA LYS A 4 -20.71 -23.72 -15.35
C LYS A 4 -19.66 -23.59 -14.25
N LEU A 5 -20.08 -23.60 -12.99
CA LEU A 5 -19.18 -23.60 -11.82
C LEU A 5 -18.28 -24.85 -11.80
N GLN A 6 -18.81 -26.02 -12.16
CA GLN A 6 -18.01 -27.24 -12.26
C GLN A 6 -16.87 -27.10 -13.30
N LYS A 7 -17.18 -26.55 -14.48
CA LYS A 7 -16.16 -26.30 -15.52
C LYS A 7 -15.10 -25.30 -15.07
N GLU A 8 -15.49 -24.24 -14.35
CA GLU A 8 -14.53 -23.26 -13.81
C GLU A 8 -13.63 -23.87 -12.73
N LEU A 9 -14.17 -24.74 -11.88
CA LEU A 9 -13.41 -25.49 -10.88
C LEU A 9 -12.39 -26.44 -11.52
N ASP A 10 -12.81 -27.17 -12.56
CA ASP A 10 -11.94 -28.09 -13.29
C ASP A 10 -10.79 -27.34 -13.98
N GLN A 11 -11.07 -26.16 -14.56
CA GLN A 11 -10.04 -25.29 -15.16
C GLN A 11 -9.05 -24.75 -14.12
N LEU A 12 -9.52 -24.38 -12.93
CA LEU A 12 -8.65 -23.94 -11.84
C LEU A 12 -7.74 -25.08 -11.36
N ASN A 13 -8.29 -26.28 -11.21
CA ASN A 13 -7.52 -27.48 -10.82
C ASN A 13 -6.45 -27.84 -11.86
N GLU A 14 -6.79 -27.78 -13.16
CA GLU A 14 -5.83 -28.04 -14.23
C GLU A 14 -4.70 -26.99 -14.23
N LYS A 15 -5.03 -25.71 -13.99
CA LYS A 15 -4.05 -24.62 -13.89
C LYS A 15 -3.16 -24.78 -12.66
N GLN A 16 -3.71 -25.20 -11.53
CA GLN A 16 -2.95 -25.52 -10.33
C GLN A 16 -1.98 -26.69 -10.57
N GLN A 17 -2.44 -27.78 -11.19
CA GLN A 17 -1.58 -28.94 -11.52
C GLN A 17 -0.45 -28.57 -12.48
N LYS A 18 -0.72 -27.75 -13.51
CA LYS A 18 0.31 -27.22 -14.42
C LYS A 18 1.34 -26.37 -13.69
N THR A 19 0.89 -25.55 -12.75
CA THR A 19 1.77 -24.70 -11.94
C THR A 19 2.63 -25.54 -11.00
N GLN A 20 2.05 -26.56 -10.35
CA GLN A 20 2.75 -27.51 -9.49
C GLN A 20 3.80 -28.31 -10.27
N SER A 21 3.46 -28.77 -11.48
CA SER A 21 4.39 -29.47 -12.37
C SER A 21 5.54 -28.57 -12.82
N CYS A 22 5.27 -27.30 -13.17
CA CYS A 22 6.31 -26.33 -13.45
C CYS A 22 7.24 -26.10 -12.26
N ILE A 23 6.69 -25.95 -11.04
CA ILE A 23 7.47 -25.78 -9.80
C ILE A 23 8.35 -27.01 -9.56
N ASN A 24 7.79 -28.21 -9.67
CA ASN A 24 8.53 -29.45 -9.45
C ASN A 24 9.64 -29.63 -10.48
N ASN A 25 9.39 -29.33 -11.76
CA ASN A 25 10.41 -29.38 -12.81
C ASN A 25 11.51 -28.32 -12.61
N LEU A 26 11.15 -27.13 -12.10
CA LEU A 26 12.09 -26.09 -11.70
C LEU A 26 12.94 -26.54 -10.50
N PHE A 27 12.31 -27.14 -9.49
CA PHE A 27 13.00 -27.67 -8.31
C PHE A 27 13.97 -28.79 -8.71
N PHE A 28 13.52 -29.72 -9.56
CA PHE A 28 14.39 -30.73 -10.17
C PHE A 28 15.54 -30.12 -10.97
N SER A 29 15.31 -29.03 -11.71
CA SER A 29 16.37 -28.37 -12.46
C SER A 29 17.42 -27.73 -11.54
N VAL A 30 16.98 -27.09 -10.45
CA VAL A 30 17.86 -26.46 -9.46
C VAL A 30 18.59 -27.50 -8.62
N GLU A 31 17.90 -28.55 -8.20
CA GLU A 31 18.45 -29.70 -7.49
C GLU A 31 19.42 -30.50 -8.37
N GLU A 32 19.13 -30.69 -9.65
CA GLU A 32 20.04 -31.35 -10.58
C GLU A 32 21.29 -30.49 -10.85
N ILE A 33 21.14 -29.16 -10.95
CA ILE A 33 22.28 -28.24 -10.99
C ILE A 33 23.11 -28.37 -9.70
N TYR A 34 22.47 -28.36 -8.53
CA TYR A 34 23.11 -28.48 -7.23
C TYR A 34 23.77 -29.85 -6.99
N LEU A 35 23.13 -30.95 -7.41
CA LEU A 35 23.66 -32.31 -7.31
C LEU A 35 24.77 -32.57 -8.34
N ARG A 36 24.70 -31.97 -9.53
CA ARG A 36 25.83 -31.94 -10.48
C ARG A 36 27.00 -31.13 -9.93
N GLN A 37 26.75 -30.08 -9.14
CA GLN A 37 27.80 -29.34 -8.41
C GLN A 37 28.46 -30.19 -7.31
N ILE A 38 27.69 -30.97 -6.55
CA ILE A 38 28.20 -31.82 -5.47
C ILE A 38 28.94 -33.06 -5.98
N ARG A 39 28.50 -33.66 -7.09
CA ARG A 39 29.16 -34.86 -7.65
C ARG A 39 30.50 -34.55 -8.33
N ILE A 40 30.80 -33.29 -8.62
CA ILE A 40 32.10 -32.85 -9.14
C ILE A 40 32.92 -32.38 -7.94
N ASN A 41 33.62 -33.32 -7.30
CA ASN A 41 34.60 -33.05 -6.24
C ASN A 41 35.85 -32.32 -6.79
N HIS A 42 35.70 -31.08 -7.27
CA HIS A 42 36.77 -30.10 -7.39
C HIS A 42 36.20 -28.67 -7.27
N PRO A 43 36.92 -27.73 -6.62
CA PRO A 43 36.42 -26.40 -6.22
C PRO A 43 36.35 -25.38 -7.37
N ILE A 44 36.08 -25.82 -8.60
CA ILE A 44 35.95 -24.91 -9.76
C ILE A 44 34.53 -25.02 -10.28
N LEU A 45 33.69 -24.09 -9.85
CA LEU A 45 32.35 -23.84 -10.40
C LEU A 45 32.29 -22.45 -11.03
N PRO A 46 31.34 -22.25 -11.96
CA PRO A 46 31.30 -22.71 -13.33
C PRO A 46 31.87 -21.64 -14.28
N ASN A 47 32.07 -22.01 -15.55
CA ASN A 47 32.25 -21.04 -16.64
C ASN A 47 31.11 -19.99 -16.57
N PRO A 48 31.40 -18.67 -16.47
CA PRO A 48 30.39 -17.61 -16.32
C PRO A 48 29.31 -17.63 -17.42
N ASN A 49 29.58 -18.30 -18.53
CA ASN A 49 28.65 -18.54 -19.63
C ASN A 49 27.45 -19.46 -19.30
N LEU A 50 27.46 -20.21 -18.19
CA LEU A 50 26.31 -21.05 -17.79
C LEU A 50 25.15 -20.22 -17.22
N ILE A 51 25.44 -19.05 -16.64
CA ILE A 51 24.42 -18.13 -16.14
C ILE A 51 23.72 -17.44 -17.31
N ILE A 52 24.43 -17.16 -18.41
CA ILE A 52 23.86 -16.66 -19.68
C ILE A 52 22.85 -17.68 -20.26
N LYS A 53 22.98 -18.96 -19.91
CA LYS A 53 22.06 -20.03 -20.32
C LYS A 53 20.88 -20.25 -19.36
N LEU A 54 20.83 -19.56 -18.22
CA LEU A 54 19.65 -19.61 -17.36
C LEU A 54 18.49 -18.94 -18.09
N ARG A 55 17.37 -19.67 -18.20
CA ARG A 55 16.19 -19.11 -18.85
C ARG A 55 15.66 -17.93 -18.02
N PRO A 56 15.16 -16.86 -18.66
CA PRO A 56 14.64 -15.68 -17.96
C PRO A 56 13.60 -15.98 -16.88
N GLU A 57 12.84 -17.07 -17.02
CA GLU A 57 11.83 -17.51 -16.07
C GLU A 57 12.43 -17.95 -14.73
N ILE A 58 13.58 -18.63 -14.75
CA ILE A 58 14.30 -19.04 -13.53
C ILE A 58 14.81 -17.82 -12.79
N ILE A 59 15.36 -16.84 -13.52
CA ILE A 59 15.85 -15.59 -12.96
C ILE A 59 14.70 -14.78 -12.32
N ASN A 60 13.57 -14.68 -13.02
CA ASN A 60 12.36 -14.02 -12.48
C ASN A 60 11.82 -14.74 -11.25
N PHE A 61 11.86 -16.07 -11.20
CA PHE A 61 11.47 -16.87 -10.03
C PHE A 61 12.37 -16.58 -8.83
N ILE A 62 13.69 -16.59 -9.03
CA ILE A 62 14.67 -16.23 -8.00
C ILE A 62 14.38 -14.82 -7.45
N PHE A 63 14.07 -13.85 -8.32
CA PHE A 63 13.71 -12.49 -7.89
C PHE A 63 12.38 -12.36 -7.16
N ALA A 64 11.43 -13.26 -7.42
CA ALA A 64 10.13 -13.27 -6.77
C ALA A 64 10.19 -13.88 -5.35
N PHE A 65 11.12 -14.82 -5.11
CA PHE A 65 11.20 -15.57 -3.85
C PHE A 65 12.31 -15.15 -2.90
N LEU A 66 13.36 -14.47 -3.38
CA LEU A 66 14.43 -14.00 -2.50
C LEU A 66 14.16 -12.58 -2.02
N ASP A 67 13.79 -12.48 -0.74
CA ASP A 67 13.82 -11.23 0.01
C ASP A 67 15.25 -10.68 0.10
N TYR A 68 15.37 -9.36 0.21
CA TYR A 68 16.65 -8.65 0.24
C TYR A 68 17.59 -9.12 1.37
N SER A 69 17.01 -9.50 2.51
CA SER A 69 17.74 -10.07 3.65
C SER A 69 18.43 -11.39 3.28
N SER A 70 17.80 -12.21 2.43
CA SER A 70 18.33 -13.50 1.99
C SER A 70 19.57 -13.33 1.10
N PHE A 71 19.63 -12.28 0.26
CA PHE A 71 20.81 -11.99 -0.56
C PHE A 71 22.04 -11.60 0.29
N LEU A 72 21.84 -10.84 1.36
CA LEU A 72 22.94 -10.43 2.25
C LEU A 72 23.53 -11.60 3.05
N GLN A 73 22.76 -12.67 3.28
CA GLN A 73 23.25 -13.88 3.95
C GLN A 73 24.20 -14.70 3.07
N PHE A 74 24.17 -14.54 1.74
CA PHE A 74 25.06 -15.23 0.81
C PHE A 74 26.46 -14.59 0.68
N ARG A 75 26.75 -13.49 1.40
CA ARG A 75 27.97 -12.68 1.29
C ARG A 75 29.28 -13.42 1.62
N LEU A 76 29.22 -14.69 2.02
CA LEU A 76 30.36 -15.45 2.58
C LEU A 76 30.89 -16.59 1.72
N VAL A 77 30.33 -16.87 0.53
CA VAL A 77 30.57 -18.19 -0.10
C VAL A 77 31.64 -18.19 -1.21
N SER A 78 31.74 -17.16 -2.07
CA SER A 78 32.85 -17.02 -3.04
C SER A 78 32.84 -15.67 -3.81
N GLN A 79 33.96 -15.27 -4.42
CA GLN A 79 34.03 -14.11 -5.33
C GLN A 79 33.07 -14.24 -6.52
N ASN A 80 32.90 -15.46 -7.05
CA ASN A 80 31.96 -15.74 -8.13
C ASN A 80 30.50 -15.56 -7.69
N THR A 81 30.18 -15.95 -6.45
CA THR A 81 28.86 -15.71 -5.84
C THR A 81 28.59 -14.22 -5.71
N ASN A 82 29.58 -13.42 -5.28
CA ASN A 82 29.43 -11.97 -5.20
C ASN A 82 29.18 -11.35 -6.59
N ASN A 83 29.92 -11.77 -7.62
CA ASN A 83 29.72 -11.31 -8.99
C ASN A 83 28.31 -11.65 -9.52
N LEU A 84 27.82 -12.87 -9.23
CA LEU A 84 26.45 -13.27 -9.56
C LEU A 84 25.43 -12.38 -8.84
N ILE A 85 25.61 -12.14 -7.54
CA ILE A 85 24.70 -11.31 -6.74
C ILE A 85 24.68 -9.88 -7.28
N LEU A 86 25.84 -9.29 -7.60
CA LEU A 86 25.93 -7.97 -8.21
C LEU A 86 25.20 -7.92 -9.56
N TYR A 87 25.37 -8.94 -10.39
CA TYR A 87 24.66 -9.04 -11.67
C TYR A 87 23.14 -9.12 -11.47
N LEU A 88 22.67 -9.99 -10.57
CA LEU A 88 21.24 -10.14 -10.29
C LEU A 88 20.65 -8.85 -9.69
N LEU A 89 21.32 -8.23 -8.72
CA LEU A 89 20.87 -6.97 -8.13
C LEU A 89 20.81 -5.84 -9.15
N SER A 90 21.78 -5.76 -10.08
CA SER A 90 21.74 -4.76 -11.16
C SER A 90 20.59 -4.99 -12.15
N LEU A 91 20.30 -6.26 -12.52
CA LEU A 91 19.11 -6.58 -13.32
C LEU A 91 17.81 -6.17 -12.62
N LYS A 92 17.67 -6.47 -11.32
CA LYS A 92 16.50 -6.08 -10.53
C LYS A 92 16.37 -4.56 -10.44
N LEU A 93 17.48 -3.85 -10.21
CA LEU A 93 17.54 -2.39 -10.19
C LEU A 93 17.05 -1.81 -11.52
N ASN A 94 17.57 -2.28 -12.65
CA ASN A 94 17.17 -1.83 -13.99
C ASN A 94 15.67 -2.03 -14.23
N LYS A 95 15.12 -3.19 -13.82
CA LYS A 95 13.68 -3.47 -13.95
C LYS A 95 12.82 -2.51 -13.13
N ILE A 96 13.21 -2.21 -11.89
CA ILE A 96 12.47 -1.27 -11.02
C ILE A 96 12.58 0.16 -11.56
N GLN A 97 13.75 0.57 -12.06
CA GLN A 97 13.94 1.87 -12.72
C GLN A 97 13.07 2.01 -13.97
N GLN A 98 12.99 0.98 -14.81
CA GLN A 98 12.10 0.97 -15.97
C GLN A 98 10.63 1.13 -15.55
N GLN A 99 10.18 0.39 -14.52
CA GLN A 99 8.82 0.53 -13.99
C GLN A 99 8.54 1.94 -13.44
N GLN A 100 9.51 2.53 -12.74
CA GLN A 100 9.39 3.89 -12.23
C GLN A 100 9.27 4.90 -13.39
N ASN A 101 10.10 4.78 -14.42
CA ASN A 101 10.06 5.65 -15.59
C ASN A 101 8.71 5.56 -16.31
N ILE A 102 8.17 4.35 -16.50
CA ILE A 102 6.85 4.15 -17.10
C ILE A 102 5.77 4.87 -16.29
N LYS A 103 5.72 4.64 -14.96
CA LYS A 103 4.74 5.31 -14.09
C LYS A 103 4.91 6.82 -14.05
N GLN A 104 6.14 7.32 -14.13
CA GLN A 104 6.41 8.75 -14.18
C GLN A 104 5.92 9.37 -15.49
N LEU A 105 6.07 8.68 -16.62
CA LEU A 105 5.54 9.13 -17.91
C LEU A 105 4.01 9.15 -17.91
N GLU A 106 3.35 8.08 -17.43
CA GLU A 106 1.89 8.03 -17.29
C GLU A 106 1.38 9.15 -16.37
N LEU A 107 2.09 9.41 -15.27
CA LEU A 107 1.75 10.50 -14.35
C LEU A 107 1.86 11.87 -15.04
N ASN A 108 2.93 12.10 -15.79
CA ASN A 108 3.13 13.36 -16.52
C ASN A 108 2.06 13.54 -17.61
N GLU A 109 1.70 12.48 -18.32
CA GLU A 109 0.64 12.51 -19.34
C GLU A 109 -0.71 12.91 -18.74
N ILE A 110 -1.08 12.36 -17.56
CA ILE A 110 -2.32 12.76 -16.87
C ILE A 110 -2.27 14.24 -16.45
N ILE A 111 -1.13 14.72 -15.96
CA ILE A 111 -0.96 16.12 -15.55
C ILE A 111 -1.04 17.06 -16.76
N GLU A 112 -0.38 16.72 -17.87
CA GLU A 112 -0.40 17.50 -19.11
C GLU A 112 -1.80 17.56 -19.73
N ASN A 113 -2.58 16.49 -19.62
CA ASN A 113 -3.97 16.44 -20.10
C ASN A 113 -4.96 17.22 -19.22
N HIS A 114 -4.53 17.62 -18.01
CA HIS A 114 -5.37 18.31 -17.03
C HIS A 114 -4.64 19.52 -16.43
N PRO A 115 -4.25 20.52 -17.23
CA PRO A 115 -3.50 21.70 -16.77
C PRO A 115 -4.27 22.53 -15.74
N GLU A 116 -5.59 22.39 -15.70
CA GLU A 116 -6.47 23.03 -14.71
C GLU A 116 -6.37 22.42 -13.30
N LEU A 117 -5.62 21.33 -13.12
CA LEU A 117 -5.13 20.85 -11.82
C LEU A 117 -4.06 21.81 -11.28
N GLY A 118 -4.41 23.07 -11.10
CA GLY A 118 -3.51 24.11 -10.63
C GLY A 118 -3.07 23.92 -9.17
N GLU A 119 -2.37 24.92 -8.63
CA GLU A 119 -1.79 24.92 -7.28
C GLU A 119 -2.78 24.56 -6.15
N GLN A 120 -4.07 24.89 -6.32
CA GLN A 120 -5.12 24.63 -5.33
C GLN A 120 -5.30 23.13 -5.08
N THR A 121 -5.28 22.33 -6.14
CA THR A 121 -5.41 20.88 -6.10
C THR A 121 -4.24 20.22 -5.37
N GLU A 122 -3.02 20.68 -5.67
CA GLU A 122 -1.81 20.17 -5.02
C GLU A 122 -1.80 20.49 -3.52
N SER A 123 -2.26 21.70 -3.17
CA SER A 123 -2.44 22.11 -1.78
C SER A 123 -3.43 21.20 -1.04
N LEU A 124 -4.56 20.83 -1.66
CA LEU A 124 -5.54 19.92 -1.05
C LEU A 124 -4.99 18.50 -0.87
N LEU A 125 -4.25 17.97 -1.85
CA LEU A 125 -3.57 16.68 -1.71
C LEU A 125 -2.54 16.69 -0.58
N LEU A 126 -1.77 17.76 -0.46
CA LEU A 126 -0.82 17.94 0.63
C LEU A 126 -1.54 17.99 1.98
N GLN A 127 -2.64 18.75 2.08
CA GLN A 127 -3.45 18.79 3.30
C GLN A 127 -4.02 17.40 3.64
N TYR A 128 -4.43 16.62 2.65
CA TYR A 128 -4.91 15.26 2.86
C TYR A 128 -3.80 14.36 3.43
N GLN A 129 -2.60 14.40 2.86
CA GLN A 129 -1.44 13.68 3.40
C GLN A 129 -1.09 14.12 4.83
N LEU A 130 -1.06 15.42 5.09
CA LEU A 130 -0.83 15.96 6.43
C LEU A 130 -1.89 15.49 7.43
N SER A 131 -3.15 15.42 7.00
CA SER A 131 -4.24 14.91 7.85
C SER A 131 -4.07 13.42 8.18
N LEU A 132 -3.58 12.61 7.23
CA LEU A 132 -3.24 11.20 7.47
C LEU A 132 -2.06 11.05 8.44
N ASP A 133 -1.05 11.92 8.34
CA ASP A 133 0.08 11.93 9.27
C ASP A 133 -0.33 12.42 10.66
N ASP A 134 -1.27 13.35 10.74
CA ASP A 134 -1.89 13.78 11.99
C ASP A 134 -2.65 12.63 12.68
N LEU A 135 -3.35 11.77 11.92
CA LEU A 135 -3.98 10.57 12.48
C LEU A 135 -2.98 9.61 13.14
N LYS A 136 -1.76 9.49 12.58
CA LYS A 136 -0.69 8.65 13.15
C LYS A 136 -0.15 9.19 14.48
N LYS A 137 -0.40 10.47 14.81
CA LYS A 137 0.01 11.10 16.07
C LYS A 137 -0.96 10.79 17.21
N ILE A 138 -2.15 10.25 16.92
CA ILE A 138 -3.11 9.85 17.94
C ILE A 138 -2.49 8.75 18.82
N ARG A 139 -2.45 9.01 20.13
CA ARG A 139 -1.92 8.07 21.12
C ARG A 139 -3.06 7.29 21.76
N ARG A 140 -2.71 6.14 22.33
CA ARG A 140 -3.66 5.32 23.11
C ARG A 140 -4.32 6.09 24.25
N GLN A 141 -3.59 7.02 24.87
CA GLN A 141 -4.12 7.87 25.95
C GLN A 141 -5.29 8.76 25.46
N ASP A 142 -5.19 9.31 24.25
CA ASP A 142 -6.23 10.16 23.67
C ASP A 142 -7.53 9.35 23.42
N ILE A 143 -7.40 8.06 23.10
CA ILE A 143 -8.54 7.13 22.99
C ILE A 143 -9.10 6.78 24.37
N CYS A 144 -8.25 6.53 25.36
CA CYS A 144 -8.69 6.25 26.73
C CYS A 144 -9.46 7.43 27.33
N GLU A 145 -9.02 8.67 27.07
CA GLU A 145 -9.74 9.89 27.43
C GLU A 145 -11.14 9.88 26.79
N LEU A 146 -11.23 9.62 25.49
CA LEU A 146 -12.50 9.52 24.77
C LEU A 146 -13.44 8.46 25.36
N CYS A 147 -12.89 7.31 25.76
CA CYS A 147 -13.65 6.20 26.37
C CYS A 147 -14.13 6.51 27.79
N SER A 148 -13.49 7.46 28.48
CA SER A 148 -13.85 7.82 29.85
C SER A 148 -15.14 8.66 29.92
N TYR A 149 -15.57 9.25 28.80
CA TYR A 149 -16.81 9.99 28.74
C TYR A 149 -18.02 9.07 28.88
N SER A 150 -18.74 9.20 30.01
CA SER A 150 -20.08 8.63 30.17
C SER A 150 -21.08 9.31 29.23
N ARG A 151 -20.92 10.63 29.04
CA ARG A 151 -21.61 11.45 28.06
C ARG A 151 -20.62 12.47 27.46
N PRO A 152 -20.29 12.38 26.17
CA PRO A 152 -19.31 13.27 25.55
C PRO A 152 -19.88 14.69 25.39
N PRO A 153 -19.02 15.72 25.29
CA PRO A 153 -19.40 17.02 24.74
C PRO A 153 -20.10 16.86 23.38
N PRO A 154 -21.19 17.62 23.10
CA PRO A 154 -21.97 17.46 21.87
C PRO A 154 -21.15 17.59 20.59
N ILE A 155 -20.10 18.42 20.60
CA ILE A 155 -19.22 18.61 19.44
C ILE A 155 -18.37 17.36 19.15
N ILE A 156 -17.90 16.66 20.19
CA ILE A 156 -17.14 15.42 20.06
C ILE A 156 -18.06 14.31 19.54
N GLU A 157 -19.26 14.19 20.12
CA GLU A 157 -20.26 13.23 19.67
C GLU A 157 -20.55 13.41 18.17
N ARG A 158 -20.75 14.66 17.75
CA ARG A 158 -21.02 14.97 16.34
C ARG A 158 -19.86 14.57 15.43
N VAL A 159 -18.61 14.84 15.81
CA VAL A 159 -17.43 14.43 15.03
C VAL A 159 -17.35 12.90 14.90
N LEU A 160 -17.55 12.14 15.98
CA LEU A 160 -17.50 10.69 15.90
C LEU A 160 -18.68 10.08 15.14
N ASN A 161 -19.85 10.71 15.20
CA ASN A 161 -20.99 10.31 14.39
C ASN A 161 -20.67 10.45 12.90
N LEU A 162 -20.03 11.56 12.50
CA LEU A 162 -19.58 11.76 11.11
C LEU A 162 -18.51 10.76 10.69
N LEU A 163 -17.57 10.43 11.58
CA LEU A 163 -16.60 9.35 11.35
C LEU A 163 -17.30 8.00 11.11
N THR A 164 -18.35 7.71 11.88
CA THR A 164 -19.13 6.47 11.74
C THR A 164 -19.85 6.43 10.39
N ILE A 165 -20.44 7.55 9.96
CA ILE A 165 -21.05 7.69 8.62
C ILE A 165 -20.03 7.47 7.51
N LEU A 166 -18.81 8.01 7.68
CA LEU A 166 -17.73 7.84 6.72
C LEU A 166 -17.40 6.35 6.53
N LEU A 167 -17.13 5.63 7.62
CA LEU A 167 -16.60 4.27 7.59
C LEU A 167 -17.67 3.18 7.33
N THR A 168 -18.94 3.44 7.65
CA THR A 168 -20.00 2.42 7.58
C THR A 168 -20.78 2.52 6.27
N GLN A 169 -20.88 1.46 5.48
CA GLN A 169 -21.61 1.49 4.19
C GLN A 169 -23.12 1.77 4.36
N ASN A 170 -23.74 1.13 5.34
CA ASN A 170 -25.18 1.23 5.62
C ASN A 170 -25.41 1.97 6.94
N TYR A 171 -25.21 3.28 6.94
CA TYR A 171 -25.53 4.08 8.11
C TYR A 171 -27.05 4.09 8.32
N VAL A 172 -27.50 3.45 9.40
CA VAL A 172 -28.88 3.53 9.89
C VAL A 172 -28.87 4.49 11.05
N GLU A 173 -29.75 5.49 11.02
CA GLU A 173 -29.88 6.41 12.13
C GLU A 173 -30.40 5.66 13.37
N GLN A 174 -29.56 5.58 14.40
CA GLN A 174 -29.86 4.83 15.62
C GLN A 174 -30.07 5.76 16.81
N GLN A 175 -30.75 5.23 17.84
CA GLN A 175 -31.08 5.97 19.06
C GLN A 175 -29.86 6.25 19.96
N ASP A 176 -28.84 5.38 19.97
CA ASP A 176 -27.62 5.54 20.79
C ASP A 176 -26.38 5.63 19.89
N LYS A 177 -26.19 6.81 19.28
CA LYS A 177 -25.12 7.06 18.30
C LYS A 177 -23.73 6.98 18.96
N TRP A 178 -23.59 7.55 20.16
CA TRP A 178 -22.33 7.60 20.90
C TRP A 178 -21.71 6.21 21.15
N ARG A 179 -22.47 5.27 21.73
CA ARG A 179 -21.91 3.96 22.08
C ARG A 179 -21.43 3.18 20.85
N GLN A 180 -22.10 3.36 19.71
CA GLN A 180 -21.70 2.67 18.48
C GLN A 180 -20.46 3.28 17.86
N SER A 181 -20.38 4.61 17.81
CA SER A 181 -19.16 5.29 17.38
C SER A 181 -17.97 4.94 18.26
N LEU A 182 -18.18 4.85 19.58
CA LEU A 182 -17.13 4.46 20.51
C LEU A 182 -16.68 3.02 20.30
N LYS A 183 -17.62 2.08 20.09
CA LYS A 183 -17.32 0.68 19.77
C LYS A 183 -16.47 0.56 18.50
N LEU A 184 -16.77 1.38 17.49
CA LEU A 184 -15.98 1.45 16.26
C LEU A 184 -14.55 1.91 16.55
N VAL A 185 -14.38 2.99 17.31
CA VAL A 185 -13.05 3.57 17.63
C VAL A 185 -12.18 2.63 18.47
N ILE A 186 -12.78 1.87 19.40
CA ILE A 186 -12.04 0.91 20.26
C ILE A 186 -11.61 -0.34 19.48
N GLY A 187 -12.18 -0.60 18.31
CA GLY A 187 -11.85 -1.76 17.49
C GLY A 187 -10.37 -1.81 17.12
N PHE A 188 -9.75 -2.99 17.20
CA PHE A 188 -8.34 -3.19 16.89
C PHE A 188 -7.97 -2.75 15.46
N GLU A 189 -8.89 -2.94 14.51
CA GLU A 189 -8.70 -2.58 13.10
C GLU A 189 -9.09 -1.13 12.77
N PHE A 190 -9.56 -0.34 13.73
CA PHE A 190 -10.08 1.00 13.47
C PHE A 190 -9.09 1.89 12.72
N PHE A 191 -7.85 2.01 13.22
CA PHE A 191 -6.85 2.84 12.57
C PHE A 191 -6.43 2.30 11.21
N ASN A 192 -6.34 0.98 11.05
CA ASN A 192 -6.04 0.37 9.76
C ASN A 192 -7.14 0.66 8.74
N GLN A 193 -8.41 0.58 9.15
CA GLN A 193 -9.56 0.92 8.31
C GLN A 193 -9.55 2.41 7.95
N LEU A 194 -9.25 3.29 8.90
CA LEU A 194 -9.24 4.74 8.67
C LEU A 194 -8.08 5.17 7.76
N LEU A 195 -6.87 4.65 7.97
CA LEU A 195 -5.68 4.98 7.17
C LEU A 195 -5.74 4.43 5.75
N ASN A 196 -6.44 3.30 5.55
CA ASN A 196 -6.63 2.67 4.24
C ASN A 196 -8.03 2.92 3.67
N PHE A 197 -8.75 3.90 4.18
CA PHE A 197 -10.11 4.19 3.73
C PHE A 197 -10.12 4.69 2.29
N ASP A 198 -10.94 4.06 1.45
CA ASP A 198 -11.13 4.49 0.06
C ASP A 198 -12.12 5.66 -0.01
N THR A 199 -11.59 6.86 -0.15
CA THR A 199 -12.38 8.09 -0.27
C THR A 199 -13.24 8.14 -1.54
N LEU A 200 -12.94 7.34 -2.57
CA LEU A 200 -13.80 7.21 -3.77
C LEU A 200 -15.11 6.47 -3.47
N SER A 201 -15.14 5.64 -2.42
CA SER A 201 -16.34 4.89 -2.02
C SER A 201 -17.44 5.75 -1.38
N ILE A 202 -17.15 7.02 -1.10
CA ILE A 202 -18.11 7.96 -0.49
C ILE A 202 -19.17 8.34 -1.51
N THR A 203 -20.42 7.95 -1.25
CA THR A 203 -21.60 8.34 -2.03
C THR A 203 -21.99 9.80 -1.79
N ASP A 204 -22.71 10.41 -2.73
CA ASP A 204 -23.13 11.81 -2.63
C ASP A 204 -24.05 12.07 -1.43
N ASP A 205 -24.87 11.10 -1.05
CA ASP A 205 -25.73 11.19 0.14
C ASP A 205 -24.91 11.22 1.42
N LYS A 206 -23.87 10.37 1.53
CA LYS A 206 -22.91 10.46 2.64
C LYS A 206 -22.19 11.79 2.63
N LEU A 207 -21.77 12.27 1.46
CA LEU A 207 -21.05 13.53 1.33
C LEU A 207 -21.89 14.71 1.86
N LYS A 208 -23.19 14.76 1.56
CA LYS A 208 -24.12 15.77 2.10
C LYS A 208 -24.19 15.75 3.63
N LEU A 209 -24.19 14.55 4.24
CA LEU A 209 -24.16 14.43 5.71
C LEU A 209 -22.81 14.89 6.28
N LEU A 210 -21.71 14.54 5.62
CA LEU A 210 -20.36 14.92 6.03
C LEU A 210 -20.08 16.41 5.90
N GLN A 211 -20.73 17.11 4.96
CA GLN A 211 -20.61 18.57 4.78
C GLN A 211 -20.92 19.38 6.05
N GLN A 212 -21.70 18.83 6.98
CA GLN A 212 -21.92 19.45 8.28
C GLN A 212 -20.63 19.80 9.02
N ILE A 213 -19.53 19.09 8.74
CA ILE A 213 -18.24 19.32 9.37
C ILE A 213 -17.63 20.69 9.06
N THR A 214 -17.95 21.28 7.91
CA THR A 214 -17.38 22.58 7.50
C THR A 214 -17.89 23.74 8.35
N THR A 215 -19.04 23.55 9.02
CA THR A 215 -19.67 24.55 9.89
C THR A 215 -19.14 24.53 11.33
N MET A 216 -18.33 23.54 11.70
CA MET A 216 -17.83 23.40 13.06
C MET A 216 -16.55 24.21 13.27
N GLU A 217 -16.44 24.85 14.43
CA GLU A 217 -15.24 25.61 14.79
C GLU A 217 -14.15 24.72 15.39
N GLU A 218 -12.99 24.73 14.73
CA GLU A 218 -11.83 23.91 15.05
C GLU A 218 -11.30 24.11 16.48
N ARG A 219 -11.36 25.35 16.99
CA ARG A 219 -10.86 25.71 18.33
C ARG A 219 -11.61 24.99 19.46
N PHE A 220 -12.92 24.83 19.33
CA PHE A 220 -13.73 24.12 20.33
C PHE A 220 -13.49 22.62 20.30
N ILE A 221 -13.19 22.05 19.14
CA ILE A 221 -12.89 20.62 19.02
C ILE A 221 -11.54 20.31 19.66
N TYR A 222 -10.51 21.09 19.32
CA TYR A 222 -9.16 20.90 19.87
C TYR A 222 -9.11 21.03 21.39
N SER A 223 -9.78 22.04 21.95
CA SER A 223 -9.86 22.23 23.40
C SER A 223 -10.65 21.14 24.13
N SER A 224 -11.53 20.42 23.42
CA SER A 224 -12.34 19.36 24.02
C SER A 224 -11.69 17.98 23.91
N SER A 225 -11.06 17.64 22.79
CA SER A 225 -10.37 16.36 22.60
C SER A 225 -9.38 16.41 21.42
N VAL A 226 -8.13 16.02 21.69
CA VAL A 226 -7.09 15.90 20.67
C VAL A 226 -7.44 14.82 19.64
N PHE A 227 -8.01 13.70 20.08
CA PHE A 227 -8.49 12.64 19.20
C PHE A 227 -9.54 13.19 18.22
N ALA A 228 -10.60 13.82 18.76
CA ALA A 228 -11.69 14.35 17.94
C ALA A 228 -11.19 15.41 16.95
N TYR A 229 -10.19 16.21 17.34
CA TYR A 229 -9.60 17.21 16.46
C TYR A 229 -8.90 16.62 15.24
N TYR A 230 -8.09 15.58 15.41
CA TYR A 230 -7.42 14.95 14.27
C TYR A 230 -8.40 14.22 13.35
N ILE A 231 -9.42 13.56 13.92
CA ILE A 231 -10.53 12.98 13.15
C ILE A 231 -11.29 14.07 12.38
N PHE A 232 -11.58 15.19 13.03
CA PHE A 232 -12.26 16.32 12.41
C PHE A 232 -11.48 16.86 11.22
N LYS A 233 -10.17 17.09 11.39
CA LYS A 233 -9.30 17.55 10.30
C LYS A 233 -9.32 16.60 9.12
N TYR A 234 -9.15 15.31 9.38
CA TYR A 234 -9.19 14.29 8.34
C TYR A 234 -10.51 14.30 7.57
N ILE A 235 -11.66 14.22 8.26
CA ILE A 235 -12.98 14.21 7.61
C ILE A 235 -13.20 15.51 6.82
N ARG A 236 -12.82 16.67 7.39
CA ARG A 236 -12.97 17.96 6.71
C ARG A 236 -12.17 18.02 5.42
N THR A 237 -10.92 17.56 5.43
CA THR A 237 -10.08 17.50 4.24
C THR A 237 -10.64 16.51 3.21
N VAL A 238 -11.15 15.35 3.64
CA VAL A 238 -11.84 14.41 2.75
C VAL A 238 -13.05 15.04 2.07
N VAL A 239 -13.87 15.79 2.81
CA VAL A 239 -15.04 16.49 2.27
C VAL A 239 -14.61 17.55 1.25
N MET A 240 -13.64 18.39 1.59
CA MET A 240 -13.10 19.42 0.69
C MET A 240 -12.58 18.79 -0.60
N LEU A 241 -11.76 17.75 -0.46
CA LEU A 241 -11.18 17.02 -1.58
C LEU A 241 -12.27 16.40 -2.47
N ARG A 242 -13.35 15.83 -1.89
CA ARG A 242 -14.48 15.25 -2.64
C ARG A 242 -15.36 16.26 -3.35
N GLN A 243 -15.37 17.52 -2.91
CA GLN A 243 -16.14 18.60 -3.53
C GLN A 243 -15.47 19.12 -4.82
N GLU A 244 -14.18 18.86 -5.01
CA GLU A 244 -13.49 19.24 -6.23
C GLU A 244 -14.02 18.48 -7.44
N PRO A 245 -14.35 19.16 -8.56
CA PRO A 245 -14.92 18.51 -9.75
C PRO A 245 -13.98 17.45 -10.34
N GLN A 246 -12.68 17.61 -10.13
CA GLN A 246 -11.63 16.75 -10.66
C GLN A 246 -11.10 15.73 -9.66
N TYR A 247 -11.76 15.61 -8.51
CA TYR A 247 -11.35 14.73 -7.41
C TYR A 247 -10.84 13.34 -7.84
N LYS A 248 -11.52 12.69 -8.79
CA LYS A 248 -11.12 11.34 -9.24
C LYS A 248 -9.73 11.33 -9.86
N ILE A 249 -9.44 12.31 -10.71
CA ILE A 249 -8.14 12.48 -11.37
C ILE A 249 -7.08 12.85 -10.31
N ILE A 250 -7.43 13.78 -9.42
CA ILE A 250 -6.57 14.21 -8.31
C ILE A 250 -6.15 13.03 -7.44
N PHE A 251 -7.11 12.17 -7.08
CA PHE A 251 -6.86 10.99 -6.27
C PHE A 251 -5.99 9.97 -7.01
N GLN A 252 -6.26 9.73 -8.30
CA GLN A 252 -5.45 8.86 -9.15
C GLN A 252 -4.00 9.33 -9.24
N ILE A 253 -3.78 10.64 -9.44
CA ILE A 253 -2.46 11.27 -9.41
C ILE A 253 -1.77 11.04 -8.06
N GLY A 254 -2.51 11.21 -6.96
CA GLY A 254 -2.02 10.95 -5.60
C GLY A 254 -1.53 9.51 -5.40
N LEU A 255 -2.31 8.53 -5.86
CA LEU A 255 -1.93 7.11 -5.81
C LEU A 255 -0.68 6.82 -6.67
N MET A 256 -0.62 7.36 -7.88
CA MET A 256 0.51 7.18 -8.78
C MET A 256 1.80 7.80 -8.21
N ARG A 257 1.72 9.00 -7.61
CA ARG A 257 2.84 9.63 -6.90
C ARG A 257 3.35 8.75 -5.75
N GLN A 258 2.44 8.16 -4.97
CA GLN A 258 2.81 7.26 -3.88
C GLN A 258 3.53 6.01 -4.41
N ASP A 259 3.07 5.44 -5.52
CA ASP A 259 3.69 4.28 -6.15
C ASP A 259 5.09 4.60 -6.70
N VAL A 260 5.25 5.75 -7.37
CA VAL A 260 6.56 6.24 -7.84
C VAL A 260 7.51 6.41 -6.65
N ALA A 261 7.05 6.97 -5.53
CA ALA A 261 7.86 7.13 -4.32
C ALA A 261 8.28 5.77 -3.72
N LYS A 262 7.40 4.77 -3.69
CA LYS A 262 7.74 3.41 -3.22
C LYS A 262 8.79 2.74 -4.13
N LEU A 263 8.69 2.94 -5.45
CA LEU A 263 9.70 2.46 -6.40
C LEU A 263 11.05 3.15 -6.17
N GLN A 264 11.06 4.47 -5.99
CA GLN A 264 12.27 5.24 -5.66
C GLN A 264 12.94 4.71 -4.38
N GLN A 265 12.19 4.51 -3.31
CA GLN A 265 12.74 3.95 -2.06
C GLN A 265 13.36 2.56 -2.26
N SER A 266 12.80 1.75 -3.16
CA SER A 266 13.33 0.42 -3.49
C SER A 266 14.62 0.52 -4.30
N ILE A 267 14.71 1.50 -5.19
CA ILE A 267 15.92 1.85 -5.95
C ILE A 267 17.03 2.30 -4.99
N ASP A 268 16.73 3.23 -4.09
CA ASP A 268 17.72 3.77 -3.13
C ASP A 268 18.28 2.66 -2.23
N LYS A 269 17.41 1.76 -1.75
CA LYS A 269 17.81 0.58 -0.97
C LYS A 269 18.73 -0.34 -1.76
N LEU A 270 18.41 -0.62 -3.03
CA LEU A 270 19.21 -1.47 -3.91
C LEU A 270 20.58 -0.85 -4.23
N GLN A 271 20.62 0.44 -4.53
CA GLN A 271 21.86 1.16 -4.78
C GLN A 271 22.77 1.17 -3.55
N LYS A 272 22.18 1.37 -2.36
CA LYS A 272 22.93 1.28 -1.09
C LYS A 272 23.55 -0.11 -0.88
N ILE A 273 22.82 -1.18 -1.20
CA ILE A 273 23.35 -2.56 -1.10
C ILE A 273 24.47 -2.78 -2.13
N LEU A 274 24.27 -2.36 -3.38
CA LEU A 274 25.27 -2.47 -4.43
C LEU A 274 26.57 -1.73 -4.08
N GLY A 275 26.48 -0.57 -3.43
CA GLY A 275 27.65 0.18 -2.97
C GLY A 275 28.38 -0.43 -1.77
N GLN A 276 27.80 -1.44 -1.11
CA GLN A 276 28.41 -2.13 0.03
C GLN A 276 29.10 -3.45 -0.35
N ILE A 277 28.76 -4.03 -1.50
CA ILE A 277 29.33 -5.30 -1.99
C ILE A 277 30.60 -5.00 -2.79
#